data_AF-S9NVG8-F1
#
_entry.id   AF-S9NVG8-F1
#
_cell.length_a   1.000
_cell.length_b   1.000
_cell.length_c   1.000
_cell.angle_alpha   90.00
_cell.angle_beta   90.00
_cell.angle_gamma   90.00
#
_symmetry.space_group_name_H-M   'P 1'
#
loop_
_entity.id
_entity.type
_entity.pdbx_description
1 polymer ?
#
loop_
_entity_poly.entity_id
_entity_poly.type
_entity_poly.pdbx_seq_one_letter_code
_entity_poly.pdbx_strand_id
1 'polypeptide(L)'
;MSRLKDVELDVARLLEAAGLGTLADGLPTLYAGPYPPGAPDAFIACRFSGGEKPEKYLANAGTALHRCTVTVLVRAARGPDGYSEGSARARAAWEVLYDAHPPGYVRVDVEDGGPTHLGEDEAGRPRWSINVSIAYSSRS
;
A
#
# COMPACT_ATOMS: atom_id res chain seq x y z
N MET A 1 -25.77 -5.26 -5.20
CA MET A 1 -24.69 -4.34 -5.63
C MET A 1 -23.39 -4.80 -5.00
N SER A 2 -22.44 -5.32 -5.78
CA SER A 2 -21.11 -5.66 -5.26
C SER A 2 -20.43 -4.36 -4.82
N ARG A 3 -20.16 -4.21 -3.52
CA ARG A 3 -19.35 -3.10 -3.00
C ARG A 3 -17.97 -3.17 -3.67
N LEU A 4 -17.48 -2.05 -4.22
CA LEU A 4 -16.12 -1.99 -4.76
C LEU A 4 -15.12 -2.35 -3.65
N LYS A 5 -14.02 -3.00 -4.01
CA LYS A 5 -12.99 -3.39 -3.04
C LYS A 5 -12.26 -2.15 -2.54
N ASP A 6 -11.97 -2.14 -1.24
CA ASP A 6 -11.16 -1.10 -0.61
C ASP A 6 -9.69 -1.54 -0.69
N VAL A 7 -9.06 -1.23 -1.82
CA VAL A 7 -7.72 -1.74 -2.15
C VAL A 7 -6.64 -1.20 -1.22
N GLU A 8 -6.79 0.03 -0.73
CA GLU A 8 -5.87 0.63 0.23
C GLU A 8 -5.94 -0.11 1.57
N LEU A 9 -7.16 -0.40 2.05
CA LEU A 9 -7.39 -1.12 3.29
C LEU A 9 -6.95 -2.59 3.21
N ASP A 10 -7.17 -3.25 2.08
CA ASP A 10 -6.77 -4.66 1.91
C ASP A 10 -5.24 -4.81 1.86
N VAL A 11 -4.52 -3.89 1.20
CA VAL A 11 -3.03 -3.82 1.25
C VAL A 11 -2.55 -3.53 2.68
N ALA A 12 -3.19 -2.58 3.34
CA ALA A 12 -2.86 -2.20 4.70
C ALA A 12 -3.02 -3.36 5.70
N ARG A 13 -4.10 -4.13 5.58
CA ARG A 13 -4.34 -5.34 6.39
C ARG A 13 -3.32 -6.44 6.15
N LEU A 14 -2.83 -6.58 4.91
CA LEU A 14 -1.80 -7.55 4.60
C LEU A 14 -0.50 -7.23 5.35
N LEU A 15 -0.12 -5.95 5.37
CA LEU A 15 1.05 -5.47 6.10
C LEU A 15 0.87 -5.54 7.63
N GLU A 16 -0.33 -5.25 8.13
CA GLU A 16 -0.67 -5.44 9.55
C GLU A 16 -0.58 -6.92 9.97
N ALA A 17 -1.11 -7.84 9.16
CA ALA A 17 -1.03 -9.28 9.41
C ALA A 17 0.42 -9.80 9.44
N ALA A 18 1.33 -9.14 8.73
CA ALA A 18 2.77 -9.41 8.78
C ALA A 18 3.49 -8.73 9.95
N GLY A 19 2.78 -8.00 10.82
CA GLY A 19 3.34 -7.33 11.99
C GLY A 19 4.11 -6.04 11.69
N LEU A 20 3.92 -5.44 10.51
CA LEU A 20 4.67 -4.24 10.10
C LEU A 20 4.11 -2.92 10.64
N GLY A 21 2.99 -2.98 11.35
CA GLY A 21 2.33 -1.85 11.98
C GLY A 21 0.95 -2.25 12.47
N THR A 22 0.16 -1.26 12.88
CA THR A 22 -1.25 -1.47 13.26
C THR A 22 -2.16 -0.41 12.68
N LEU A 23 -3.34 -0.85 12.26
CA LEU A 23 -4.50 -0.05 11.87
C LEU A 23 -5.37 0.32 13.09
N ALA A 24 -5.07 -0.21 14.28
CA ALA A 24 -5.88 0.00 15.47
C ALA A 24 -6.00 1.47 15.86
N ASP A 25 -7.19 1.86 16.29
CA ASP A 25 -7.47 3.21 16.75
C ASP A 25 -6.64 3.55 18.00
N GLY A 26 -6.12 4.78 18.05
CA GLY A 26 -5.39 5.34 19.20
C GLY A 26 -3.88 5.53 18.96
N LEU A 27 -3.20 4.55 18.38
CA LEU A 27 -1.78 4.64 17.99
C LEU A 27 -1.50 3.94 16.65
N PRO A 28 -2.23 4.28 15.57
CA PRO A 28 -2.00 3.66 14.28
C PRO A 28 -0.60 4.00 13.77
N THR A 29 0.12 2.98 13.34
CA THR A 29 1.39 3.10 12.60
C THR A 29 1.23 2.67 11.15
N LEU A 30 0.01 2.32 10.78
CA LEU A 30 -0.39 1.93 9.45
C LEU A 30 -1.66 2.69 9.06
N TYR A 31 -1.70 3.21 7.84
CA TYR A 31 -2.81 3.99 7.32
C TYR A 31 -3.27 3.46 5.96
N ALA A 32 -4.58 3.33 5.78
CA ALA A 32 -5.20 3.21 4.46
C ALA A 32 -5.63 4.61 4.02
N GLY A 33 -5.03 5.13 2.95
CA GLY A 33 -5.22 6.49 2.47
C GLY A 33 -4.33 7.53 3.16
N PRO A 34 -4.76 8.81 3.21
CA PRO A 34 -4.01 9.89 3.84
C PRO A 34 -3.79 9.64 5.34
N TYR A 35 -2.63 10.05 5.85
CA TYR A 35 -2.31 10.03 7.29
C TYR A 35 -2.56 11.42 7.92
N PRO A 36 -2.97 11.50 9.19
CA PRO A 36 -3.32 12.77 9.83
C PRO A 36 -2.09 13.61 10.24
N PRO A 37 -2.27 14.94 10.43
CA PRO A 37 -1.33 15.74 11.19
C PRO A 37 -1.21 15.18 12.61
N GLY A 38 -0.02 14.74 13.00
CA GLY A 38 0.21 14.02 14.27
C GLY A 38 0.42 12.51 14.12
N ALA A 39 0.44 11.98 12.89
CA ALA A 39 0.97 10.64 12.63
C ALA A 39 2.37 10.49 13.22
N PRO A 40 2.72 9.32 13.80
CA PRO A 40 4.01 9.10 14.43
C PRO A 40 5.16 9.33 13.46
N ASP A 41 6.36 9.55 13.98
CA ASP A 41 7.53 9.81 13.13
C ASP A 41 7.75 8.67 12.12
N ALA A 42 7.64 7.42 12.58
CA ALA A 42 7.69 6.23 11.73
C ALA A 42 6.30 5.62 11.49
N PHE A 43 5.90 5.45 10.24
CA PHE A 43 4.63 4.81 9.84
C PHE A 43 4.71 4.20 8.43
N ILE A 44 3.66 3.45 8.07
CA ILE A 44 3.38 3.02 6.70
C ILE A 44 2.01 3.55 6.25
N ALA A 45 1.88 4.08 5.03
CA ALA A 45 0.62 4.54 4.46
C ALA A 45 0.39 3.93 3.08
N CYS A 46 -0.76 3.29 2.86
CA CYS A 46 -1.14 2.64 1.61
C CYS A 46 -2.14 3.54 0.89
N ARG A 47 -1.74 4.17 -0.22
CA ARG A 47 -2.53 5.21 -0.89
C ARG A 47 -2.86 4.84 -2.32
N PHE A 48 -4.12 5.02 -2.73
CA PHE A 48 -4.52 4.93 -4.13
C PHE A 48 -3.80 6.03 -4.91
N SER A 49 -3.03 5.63 -5.92
CA SER A 49 -2.22 6.54 -6.74
C SER A 49 -2.72 6.63 -8.18
N GLY A 50 -3.56 5.71 -8.62
CA GLY A 50 -4.19 5.78 -9.95
C GLY A 50 -4.98 4.53 -10.30
N GLY A 51 -5.69 4.58 -11.42
CA GLY A 51 -6.38 3.43 -11.97
C GLY A 51 -6.98 3.70 -13.34
N GLU A 52 -7.08 2.64 -14.14
CA GLU A 52 -7.78 2.69 -15.43
C GLU A 52 -9.29 2.76 -15.19
N LYS A 53 -10.01 3.42 -16.10
CA LYS A 53 -11.48 3.36 -16.06
C LYS A 53 -11.91 1.91 -16.20
N PRO A 54 -12.94 1.45 -15.46
CA PRO A 54 -13.36 0.07 -15.53
C PRO A 54 -13.80 -0.27 -16.95
N GLU A 55 -13.13 -1.26 -17.55
CA GLU A 55 -13.54 -1.78 -18.85
C GLU A 55 -14.59 -2.88 -18.63
N LYS A 56 -15.67 -2.81 -19.41
CA LYS A 56 -16.62 -3.92 -19.48
C LYS A 56 -15.92 -5.08 -20.15
N TYR A 57 -15.90 -6.23 -19.48
CA TYR A 57 -15.30 -7.41 -20.06
C TYR A 57 -16.13 -7.85 -21.27
N LEU A 58 -15.56 -7.74 -22.47
CA LEU A 58 -16.28 -7.93 -23.75
C LEU A 58 -16.94 -9.32 -23.89
N ALA A 59 -16.42 -10.33 -23.18
CA ALA A 59 -16.94 -11.70 -23.21
C ALA A 59 -18.02 -11.99 -22.16
N ASN A 60 -18.22 -11.13 -21.15
CA ASN A 60 -19.19 -11.36 -20.06
C ASN A 60 -19.96 -10.07 -19.76
N ALA A 61 -21.13 -9.92 -20.38
CA ALA A 61 -22.09 -8.89 -20.04
C ALA A 61 -22.45 -9.02 -18.54
N GLY A 62 -21.99 -8.08 -17.72
CA GLY A 62 -22.22 -8.11 -16.28
C GLY A 62 -20.95 -8.14 -15.41
N THR A 63 -19.74 -8.15 -15.99
CA THR A 63 -18.48 -8.09 -15.23
C THR A 63 -17.63 -6.90 -15.66
N ALA A 64 -17.18 -6.11 -14.70
CA ALA A 64 -16.21 -5.03 -14.89
C ALA A 64 -14.86 -5.43 -14.28
N LEU A 65 -13.79 -5.19 -15.03
CA LEU A 65 -12.43 -5.35 -14.55
C LEU A 65 -11.89 -3.99 -14.10
N HIS A 66 -11.38 -3.94 -12.87
CA HIS A 66 -10.75 -2.77 -12.29
C HIS A 66 -9.24 -3.00 -12.24
N ARG A 67 -8.46 -2.01 -12.67
CA ARG A 67 -7.00 -1.98 -12.50
C ARG A 67 -6.63 -0.69 -11.80
N CYS A 68 -5.85 -0.80 -10.74
CA CYS A 68 -5.47 0.32 -9.89
C CYS A 68 -4.06 0.13 -9.35
N THR A 69 -3.42 1.24 -9.02
CA THR A 69 -2.11 1.27 -8.37
C THR A 69 -2.29 1.80 -6.95
N VAL A 70 -1.69 1.10 -5.99
CA VAL A 70 -1.55 1.54 -4.59
C VAL A 70 -0.07 1.84 -4.35
N THR A 71 0.23 3.06 -3.94
CA THR A 71 1.56 3.45 -3.48
C THR A 71 1.63 3.28 -1.97
N VAL A 72 2.53 2.40 -1.52
CA VAL A 72 2.86 2.20 -0.11
C VAL A 72 4.03 3.11 0.24
N LEU A 73 3.77 4.11 1.07
CA LEU A 73 4.77 5.04 1.61
C LEU A 73 5.24 4.53 2.96
N VAL A 74 6.53 4.29 3.10
CA VAL A 74 7.19 4.02 4.38
C VAL A 74 7.94 5.26 4.80
N ARG A 75 7.65 5.77 6.00
CA ARG A 75 8.40 6.86 6.62
C ARG A 75 9.05 6.34 7.88
N ALA A 76 10.32 6.66 8.10
CA ALA A 76 11.02 6.30 9.32
C ALA A 76 11.29 7.51 10.22
N ALA A 77 11.71 7.24 11.44
CA ALA A 77 12.08 8.30 12.38
C ALA A 77 13.32 9.05 11.88
N ARG A 78 13.45 10.32 12.30
CA ARG A 78 14.69 11.07 12.10
C ARG A 78 15.78 10.54 13.02
N GLY A 79 17.04 10.65 12.61
CA GLY A 79 18.19 10.29 13.45
C GLY A 79 19.20 9.39 12.72
N PRO A 80 20.29 9.01 13.40
CA PRO A 80 21.40 8.27 12.79
C PRO A 80 20.98 6.91 12.23
N ASP A 81 20.02 6.23 12.88
CA ASP A 81 19.53 4.91 12.45
C ASP A 81 18.26 4.99 11.59
N GLY A 82 17.70 6.18 11.39
CA GLY A 82 16.43 6.36 10.67
C GLY A 82 16.46 5.83 9.23
N TYR A 83 17.60 5.99 8.56
CA TYR A 83 17.80 5.46 7.21
C TYR A 83 17.86 3.93 7.20
N SER A 84 18.66 3.31 8.06
CA SER A 84 18.86 1.87 8.08
C SER A 84 17.59 1.13 8.53
N GLU A 85 16.96 1.59 9.61
CA GLU A 85 15.68 1.03 10.10
C GLU A 85 14.56 1.20 9.08
N GLY A 86 14.47 2.39 8.46
CA GLY A 86 13.47 2.67 7.45
C GLY A 86 13.65 1.84 6.18
N SER A 87 14.89 1.66 5.73
CA SER A 87 15.23 0.80 4.58
C SER A 87 14.87 -0.65 4.86
N ALA A 88 15.21 -1.17 6.05
CA ALA A 88 14.85 -2.52 6.47
C ALA A 88 13.33 -2.72 6.54
N ARG A 89 12.59 -1.73 7.09
CA ARG A 89 11.13 -1.78 7.16
C ARG A 89 10.48 -1.71 5.78
N ALA A 90 10.99 -0.87 4.89
CA ALA A 90 10.52 -0.79 3.52
C ALA A 90 10.79 -2.09 2.76
N ARG A 91 11.96 -2.70 2.97
CA ARG A 91 12.28 -4.01 2.40
C ARG A 91 11.33 -5.10 2.89
N ALA A 92 11.06 -5.15 4.19
CA ALA A 92 10.11 -6.12 4.76
C ALA A 92 8.68 -5.92 4.21
N ALA A 93 8.23 -4.67 4.04
CA ALA A 93 6.95 -4.38 3.40
C ALA A 93 6.91 -4.86 1.94
N TRP A 94 7.99 -4.63 1.18
CA TRP A 94 8.10 -5.13 -0.19
C TRP A 94 8.04 -6.66 -0.26
N GLU A 95 8.74 -7.36 0.63
CA GLU A 95 8.75 -8.84 0.67
C GLU A 95 7.35 -9.40 0.96
N VAL A 96 6.64 -8.83 1.93
CA VAL A 96 5.26 -9.22 2.24
C VAL A 96 4.33 -9.02 1.04
N LEU A 97 4.44 -7.89 0.34
CA LEU A 97 3.61 -7.57 -0.82
C LEU A 97 3.97 -8.43 -2.04
N TYR A 98 5.22 -8.89 -2.11
CA TYR A 98 5.69 -9.78 -3.17
C TYR A 98 5.20 -11.21 -2.94
N ASP A 99 5.28 -11.71 -1.69
CA ASP A 99 4.96 -13.10 -1.36
C ASP A 99 3.47 -13.35 -1.16
N ALA A 100 2.71 -12.34 -0.75
CA ALA A 100 1.32 -12.51 -0.35
C ALA A 100 0.35 -11.61 -1.15
N HIS A 101 -0.80 -12.19 -1.49
CA HIS A 101 -1.84 -11.53 -2.28
C HIS A 101 -3.16 -11.59 -1.50
N PRO A 102 -3.88 -10.47 -1.33
CA PRO A 102 -5.18 -10.49 -0.69
C PRO A 102 -6.17 -11.36 -1.49
N PRO A 103 -7.09 -12.07 -0.82
CA PRO A 103 -8.03 -12.97 -1.50
C PRO A 103 -9.02 -12.21 -2.39
N GLY A 104 -9.39 -12.82 -3.52
CA GLY A 104 -10.38 -12.26 -4.45
C GLY A 104 -9.85 -11.14 -5.35
N TYR A 105 -8.53 -11.01 -5.49
CA TYR A 105 -7.88 -10.23 -6.53
C TYR A 105 -7.44 -11.14 -7.68
N VAL A 106 -7.49 -10.59 -8.89
CA VAL A 106 -7.04 -11.26 -10.12
C VAL A 106 -5.52 -11.17 -10.27
N ARG A 107 -4.93 -10.05 -9.84
CA ARG A 107 -3.48 -9.78 -9.91
C ARG A 107 -3.09 -8.79 -8.82
N VAL A 108 -1.94 -8.99 -8.20
CA VAL A 108 -1.33 -8.07 -7.22
C VAL A 108 0.17 -8.15 -7.43
N ASP A 109 0.72 -7.19 -8.14
CA ASP A 109 2.14 -7.21 -8.52
C ASP A 109 2.82 -5.98 -7.95
N VAL A 110 3.93 -6.19 -7.25
CA VAL A 110 4.83 -5.10 -6.92
C VAL A 110 5.55 -4.69 -8.21
N GLU A 111 5.42 -3.43 -8.60
CA GLU A 111 5.95 -2.93 -9.88
C GLU A 111 7.47 -2.73 -9.83
N ASP A 112 7.99 -2.43 -8.64
CA ASP A 112 9.39 -2.10 -8.42
C ASP A 112 10.22 -3.33 -8.01
N GLY A 113 11.47 -3.43 -8.48
CA GLY A 113 12.42 -4.46 -8.05
C GLY A 113 12.86 -4.36 -6.58
N GLY A 114 12.39 -3.34 -5.87
CA GLY A 114 12.63 -3.07 -4.46
C GLY A 114 12.04 -1.71 -4.07
N PRO A 115 12.08 -1.33 -2.78
CA PRO A 115 11.63 -0.03 -2.35
C PRO A 115 12.44 1.11 -2.97
N THR A 116 11.76 2.14 -3.47
CA THR A 116 12.40 3.34 -4.01
C THR A 116 12.61 4.37 -2.90
N HIS A 117 13.86 4.75 -2.62
CA HIS A 117 14.15 5.82 -1.65
C HIS A 117 13.79 7.19 -2.23
N LEU A 118 13.02 7.97 -1.47
CA LEU A 118 12.51 9.29 -1.87
C LEU A 118 13.28 10.46 -1.25
N GLY A 119 14.34 10.18 -0.50
CA GLY A 119 15.00 11.17 0.36
C GLY A 119 14.18 11.49 1.60
N GLU A 120 14.50 12.61 2.23
CA GLU A 120 13.84 13.06 3.45
C GLU A 120 12.57 13.88 3.17
N ASP A 121 11.66 13.94 4.13
CA ASP A 121 10.60 14.96 4.15
C ASP A 121 11.15 16.32 4.64
N GLU A 122 10.31 17.35 4.63
CA GLU A 122 10.69 18.71 5.04
C GLU A 122 11.19 18.81 6.50
N ALA A 123 10.99 17.76 7.29
CA ALA A 123 11.41 17.69 8.68
C ALA A 123 12.40 16.54 8.93
N GLY A 124 13.13 16.13 7.90
CA GLY A 124 14.31 15.27 7.99
C GLY A 124 13.99 13.78 8.21
N ARG A 125 12.78 13.33 7.89
CA ARG A 125 12.41 11.90 8.01
C ARG A 125 12.60 11.19 6.67
N PRO A 126 13.43 10.15 6.58
CA PRO A 126 13.65 9.44 5.33
C PRO A 126 12.40 8.64 4.92
N ARG A 127 12.18 8.53 3.62
CA ARG A 127 10.97 7.94 3.03
C ARG A 127 11.29 6.98 1.89
N TRP A 128 10.44 5.98 1.74
CA TRP A 128 10.47 5.02 0.63
C TRP A 128 9.07 4.85 0.06
N SER A 129 8.98 4.59 -1.24
CA SER A 129 7.76 4.17 -1.92
C SER A 129 7.88 2.78 -2.52
N ILE A 130 6.77 2.06 -2.52
CA ILE A 130 6.58 0.80 -3.24
C ILE A 130 5.26 0.94 -4.01
N ASN A 131 5.28 0.71 -5.32
CA ASN A 131 4.06 0.69 -6.12
C ASN A 131 3.54 -0.73 -6.28
N VAL A 132 2.24 -0.91 -6.04
CA VAL A 132 1.54 -2.19 -6.16
C VAL A 132 0.44 -2.06 -7.19
N SER A 133 0.58 -2.78 -8.30
CA SER A 133 -0.41 -2.93 -9.34
C SER A 133 -1.44 -3.97 -8.93
N ILE A 134 -2.71 -3.59 -8.85
CA ILE A 134 -3.81 -4.42 -8.35
C ILE A 134 -4.92 -4.53 -9.38
N ALA A 135 -5.43 -5.73 -9.62
CA ALA A 135 -6.58 -5.97 -10.47
C ALA A 135 -7.64 -6.84 -9.78
N TYR A 136 -8.92 -6.48 -9.93
CA TYR A 136 -10.05 -7.27 -9.42
C TYR A 136 -11.30 -7.13 -10.28
N SER A 137 -12.17 -8.13 -10.23
CA SER A 137 -13.45 -8.12 -10.95
C SER A 137 -14.62 -7.80 -10.02
N SER A 138 -15.59 -7.03 -10.51
CA SER A 138 -16.89 -6.85 -9.86
C SER A 138 -18.03 -7.21 -10.79
N ARG A 139 -19.12 -7.78 -10.26
CA ARG A 139 -20.38 -7.94 -11.02
C ARG A 139 -21.14 -6.61 -11.05
N SER A 140 -21.50 -6.15 -12.26
CA SER A 140 -22.30 -4.94 -12.51
C SER A 140 -23.78 -5.24 -12.46
#